data_AF-X0Y3G9-F1
#
_entry.id   AF-X0Y3G9-F1
#
_cell.length_a   1.000
_cell.length_b   1.000
_cell.length_c   1.000
_cell.angle_alpha   90.00
_cell.angle_beta   90.00
_cell.angle_gamma   90.00
#
_symmetry.space_group_name_H-M   'P 1'
#
loop_
_entity.id
_entity.type
_entity.pdbx_description
1 polymer ?
#
loop_
_entity_poly.entity_id
_entity_poly.type
_entity_poly.pdbx_seq_one_letter_code
_entity_poly.pdbx_strand_id
1 'polypeptide(L)'
;ADQVGEMLTFAMDIVIEGLSLPETDLASSQFGSVVDSVLEEFQPTGEMNVTMHAARDADGRVTYSGTMQPLGMNMVYKHFPVPVREVSGTIRFDESGVHDINLSGLRDRGSVSVRGQAHRGPRVWAYDVVVECGNAPFDDDTRQALSERYAPVWDSLNPEGSAAVQVHATRDDQGQRDLAVTIKLRGNARITYDRFPYPLRDLFGDVSIESGHVHIDRAAPVTGGNGEMRCTIYGDIY
;
A
#
# COMPACT_ATOMS: atom_id res chain seq x y z
N ALA A 1 40.44 9.54 39.02
CA ALA A 1 40.35 9.89 37.61
C ALA A 1 39.27 9.00 37.02
N ASP A 2 38.07 9.57 36.85
CA ASP A 2 37.00 9.03 36.01
C ASP A 2 36.20 10.27 35.60
N GLN A 3 36.65 10.91 34.53
CA GLN A 3 35.79 11.85 33.80
C GLN A 3 34.75 10.98 33.09
N VAL A 4 33.62 10.77 33.76
CA VAL A 4 32.37 10.47 33.05
C VAL A 4 32.17 11.69 32.14
N GLY A 5 32.47 11.52 30.85
CA GLY A 5 32.29 12.59 29.88
C GLY A 5 30.83 13.05 29.94
N GLU A 6 30.60 14.32 30.26
CA GLU A 6 29.27 14.93 30.16
C GLU A 6 28.73 14.61 28.77
N MET A 7 27.65 13.82 28.72
CA MET A 7 26.96 13.61 27.45
C MET A 7 26.33 14.94 27.06
N LEU A 8 26.77 15.47 25.92
CA LEU A 8 26.23 16.73 25.38
C LEU A 8 24.73 16.57 25.13
N THR A 9 23.94 17.44 25.76
CA THR A 9 22.53 17.64 25.42
C THR A 9 22.42 18.42 24.12
N PHE A 10 21.35 18.18 23.37
CA PHE A 10 21.09 18.97 22.17
C PHE A 10 19.59 19.07 21.91
N ALA A 11 19.21 20.09 21.16
CA ALA A 11 17.94 20.18 20.48
C ALA A 11 18.24 20.77 19.10
N MET A 12 17.81 20.11 18.04
CA MET A 12 18.08 20.50 16.67
C MET A 12 16.86 20.30 15.78
N ASP A 13 16.66 21.28 14.91
CA ASP A 13 15.72 21.20 13.81
C ASP A 13 16.51 20.90 12.55
N ILE A 14 16.16 19.80 11.89
CA ILE A 14 16.77 19.32 10.65
C ILE A 14 15.73 19.48 9.56
N VAL A 15 16.05 20.27 8.54
CA VAL A 15 15.21 20.48 7.36
C VAL A 15 16.03 20.09 6.14
N ILE A 16 15.51 19.13 5.39
CA ILE A 16 16.09 18.62 4.15
C ILE A 16 15.06 18.86 3.06
N GLU A 17 15.43 19.67 2.07
CA GLU A 17 14.60 19.96 0.90
C GLU A 17 15.19 19.26 -0.33
N GLY A 18 14.36 18.54 -1.08
CA GLY A 18 14.79 17.87 -2.32
C GLY A 18 15.68 16.64 -2.12
N LEU A 19 15.47 15.88 -1.04
CA LEU A 19 16.16 14.60 -0.83
C LEU A 19 15.86 13.66 -2.00
N SER A 20 16.88 13.29 -2.77
CA SER A 20 16.72 12.48 -3.99
C SER A 20 16.88 10.99 -3.67
N LEU A 21 15.84 10.20 -3.91
CA LEU A 21 15.86 8.75 -3.76
C LEU A 21 15.95 8.03 -5.13
N PRO A 22 16.65 6.87 -5.21
CA PRO A 22 17.36 6.20 -4.11
C PRO A 22 18.70 6.88 -3.78
N GLU A 23 18.93 7.20 -2.51
CA GLU A 23 20.21 7.77 -2.05
C GLU A 23 21.07 6.67 -1.42
N THR A 24 22.18 6.33 -2.07
CA THR A 24 23.04 5.21 -1.66
C THR A 24 23.88 5.54 -0.42
N ASP A 25 24.12 6.82 -0.14
CA ASP A 25 25.01 7.24 0.94
C ASP A 25 24.35 7.15 2.33
N LEU A 26 23.01 7.20 2.40
CA LEU A 26 22.25 7.06 3.64
C LEU A 26 22.27 5.64 4.23
N ALA A 27 22.59 4.62 3.41
CA ALA A 27 22.66 3.22 3.82
C ALA A 27 23.72 2.98 4.92
N SER A 28 24.76 3.81 4.98
CA SER A 28 25.82 3.74 5.99
C SER A 28 25.50 4.44 7.32
N SER A 29 24.33 5.10 7.41
CA SER A 29 23.93 5.88 8.58
C SER A 29 23.22 5.05 9.64
N GLN A 30 22.97 5.63 10.83
CA GLN A 30 22.10 5.04 11.86
C GLN A 30 20.65 4.79 11.39
N PHE A 31 20.26 5.41 10.27
CA PHE A 31 18.95 5.23 9.63
C PHE A 31 19.00 4.20 8.48
N GLY A 32 20.18 3.67 8.15
CA GLY A 32 20.40 2.80 6.99
C GLY A 32 19.43 1.62 6.93
N SER A 33 19.26 0.88 8.03
CA SER A 33 18.37 -0.30 8.05
C SER A 33 16.90 0.00 7.71
N VAL A 34 16.40 1.20 8.07
CA VAL A 34 15.03 1.61 7.73
C VAL A 34 14.97 2.04 6.28
N VAL A 35 15.94 2.83 5.83
CA VAL A 35 16.05 3.28 4.43
C VAL A 35 16.17 2.07 3.50
N ASP A 36 17.05 1.12 3.80
CA ASP A 36 17.25 -0.10 3.01
C ASP A 36 15.97 -0.92 2.90
N SER A 37 15.23 -1.08 4.00
CA SER A 37 13.95 -1.79 4.00
C SER A 37 12.93 -1.11 3.07
N VAL A 38 12.86 0.23 3.12
CA VAL A 38 11.95 1.00 2.27
C VAL A 38 12.38 0.95 0.80
N LEU A 39 13.69 1.04 0.52
CA LEU A 39 14.23 0.94 -0.83
C LEU A 39 13.99 -0.44 -1.44
N GLU A 40 14.15 -1.50 -0.65
CA GLU A 40 13.89 -2.87 -1.09
C GLU A 40 12.40 -3.13 -1.33
N GLU A 41 11.53 -2.67 -0.44
CA GLU A 41 10.10 -2.97 -0.52
C GLU A 41 9.34 -2.08 -1.50
N PHE A 42 9.63 -0.79 -1.56
CA PHE A 42 8.82 0.20 -2.27
C PHE A 42 9.54 0.90 -3.43
N GLN A 43 10.84 0.67 -3.60
CA GLN A 43 11.66 1.17 -4.71
C GLN A 43 11.33 2.63 -5.11
N PRO A 44 11.34 3.58 -4.15
CA PRO A 44 10.95 4.95 -4.41
C PRO A 44 12.00 5.65 -5.28
N THR A 45 11.52 6.45 -6.24
CA THR A 45 12.35 7.28 -7.12
C THR A 45 11.80 8.70 -7.20
N GLY A 46 12.68 9.69 -7.07
CA GLY A 46 12.32 11.11 -7.10
C GLY A 46 12.70 11.84 -5.82
N GLU A 47 12.11 13.02 -5.61
CA GLU A 47 12.47 13.92 -4.53
C GLU A 47 11.46 13.90 -3.37
N MET A 48 11.94 14.14 -2.15
CA MET A 48 11.10 14.35 -0.98
C MET A 48 11.67 15.38 -0.03
N ASN A 49 10.81 16.06 0.71
CA ASN A 49 11.22 16.90 1.83
C ASN A 49 11.14 16.12 3.14
N VAL A 50 12.08 16.40 4.05
CA VAL A 50 12.13 15.83 5.40
C VAL A 50 12.33 16.94 6.41
N THR A 51 11.45 17.01 7.40
CA THR A 51 11.61 17.89 8.56
C THR A 51 11.66 17.03 9.81
N MET A 52 12.65 17.23 10.66
CA MET A 52 12.84 16.45 11.88
C MET A 52 13.28 17.34 13.04
N HIS A 53 12.61 17.23 14.16
CA HIS A 53 13.02 17.77 15.45
C HIS A 53 13.68 16.65 16.23
N ALA A 54 14.95 16.79 16.63
CA ALA A 54 15.66 15.81 17.42
C ALA A 54 16.25 16.45 18.68
N ALA A 55 16.06 15.82 19.82
CA ALA A 55 16.60 16.30 21.10
C ALA A 55 17.26 15.16 21.88
N ARG A 56 18.26 15.51 22.68
CA ARG A 56 18.87 14.64 23.68
C ARG A 56 18.88 15.36 25.02
N ASP A 57 18.26 14.74 26.02
CA ASP A 57 18.23 15.25 27.39
C ASP A 57 19.52 14.91 28.17
N ALA A 58 19.61 15.43 29.39
CA ALA A 58 20.76 15.24 30.28
C ALA A 58 20.97 13.78 30.71
N ASP A 59 19.91 12.96 30.63
CA ASP A 59 19.95 11.52 30.92
C ASP A 59 20.39 10.71 29.67
N GLY A 60 20.67 11.39 28.56
CA GLY A 60 21.12 10.80 27.31
C GLY A 60 19.99 10.23 26.45
N ARG A 61 18.71 10.40 26.85
CA ARG A 61 17.57 9.94 26.07
C ARG A 61 17.41 10.82 24.84
N VAL A 62 17.34 10.16 23.67
CA VAL A 62 17.08 10.82 22.39
C VAL A 62 15.60 10.72 22.07
N THR A 63 14.98 11.84 21.73
CA THR A 63 13.65 11.92 21.11
C THR A 63 13.78 12.52 19.72
N TYR A 64 12.92 12.09 18.81
CA TYR A 64 12.78 12.65 17.49
C TYR A 64 11.33 12.59 17.02
N SER A 65 10.93 13.62 16.27
CA SER A 65 9.65 13.64 15.56
C SER A 65 9.83 14.36 14.24
N GLY A 66 9.03 14.02 13.24
CA GLY A 66 9.22 14.60 11.93
C GLY A 66 8.14 14.31 10.93
N THR A 67 8.32 14.91 9.76
CA THR A 67 7.47 14.73 8.59
C THR A 67 8.32 14.41 7.37
N MET A 68 7.75 13.58 6.50
CA MET A 68 8.28 13.26 5.18
C MET A 68 7.22 13.60 4.14
N GLN A 69 7.61 14.29 3.07
CA GLN A 69 6.71 14.75 2.02
C GLN A 69 7.27 14.39 0.64
N PRO A 70 6.77 13.30 0.02
CA PRO A 70 7.08 12.99 -1.37
C PRO A 70 6.67 14.13 -2.31
N LEU A 71 7.53 14.48 -3.27
CA LEU A 71 7.32 15.57 -4.23
C LEU A 71 7.08 15.01 -5.64
N GLY A 72 5.97 14.28 -5.82
CA GLY A 72 5.63 13.68 -7.12
C GLY A 72 6.50 12.46 -7.46
N MET A 73 6.84 11.66 -6.44
CA MET A 73 7.70 10.49 -6.58
C MET A 73 7.03 9.36 -7.36
N ASN A 74 7.82 8.42 -7.88
CA ASN A 74 7.31 7.13 -8.36
C ASN A 74 7.71 6.02 -7.40
N MET A 75 6.79 5.08 -7.15
CA MET A 75 6.99 3.97 -6.22
C MET A 75 6.53 2.65 -6.84
N VAL A 76 7.22 1.56 -6.52
CA VAL A 76 6.88 0.20 -6.96
C VAL A 76 6.96 -0.75 -5.76
N TYR A 77 5.84 -1.32 -5.37
CA TYR A 77 5.82 -2.31 -4.29
C TYR A 77 6.26 -3.69 -4.79
N LYS A 78 7.30 -4.28 -4.19
CA LYS A 78 7.93 -5.52 -4.69
C LYS A 78 6.98 -6.72 -4.82
N HIS A 79 5.98 -6.81 -3.95
CA HIS A 79 5.02 -7.94 -3.94
C HIS A 79 3.77 -7.70 -4.80
N PHE A 80 3.64 -6.50 -5.36
CA PHE A 80 2.62 -6.17 -6.34
C PHE A 80 3.20 -5.10 -7.27
N PRO A 81 4.04 -5.48 -8.25
CA PRO A 81 4.91 -4.60 -9.01
C PRO A 81 4.18 -3.73 -10.06
N VAL A 82 3.13 -3.04 -9.63
CA VAL A 82 2.41 -2.04 -10.41
C VAL A 82 2.89 -0.65 -9.97
N PRO A 83 3.43 0.17 -10.89
CA PRO A 83 3.98 1.47 -10.54
C PRO A 83 2.87 2.48 -10.16
N VAL A 84 3.12 3.23 -9.08
CA VAL A 84 2.32 4.40 -8.70
C VAL A 84 3.17 5.64 -8.95
N ARG A 85 2.63 6.59 -9.71
CA ARG A 85 3.32 7.83 -10.13
C ARG A 85 2.78 9.05 -9.40
N GLU A 86 3.52 10.15 -9.46
CA GLU A 86 3.10 11.44 -8.90
C GLU A 86 2.71 11.34 -7.42
N VAL A 87 3.42 10.47 -6.68
CA VAL A 87 3.16 10.24 -5.26
C VAL A 87 3.49 11.50 -4.48
N SER A 88 2.50 11.98 -3.74
CA SER A 88 2.57 13.16 -2.89
C SER A 88 1.75 12.94 -1.62
N GLY A 89 2.02 13.75 -0.59
CA GLY A 89 1.30 13.68 0.67
C GLY A 89 2.20 13.92 1.87
N THR A 90 1.86 13.32 2.99
CA THR A 90 2.63 13.47 4.23
C THR A 90 2.67 12.16 5.00
N ILE A 91 3.85 11.82 5.48
CA ILE A 91 4.08 10.79 6.48
C ILE A 91 4.58 11.49 7.73
N ARG A 92 3.99 11.19 8.88
CA ARG A 92 4.41 11.73 10.19
C ARG A 92 4.91 10.61 11.08
N PHE A 93 6.03 10.85 11.73
CA PHE A 93 6.72 9.85 12.53
C PHE A 93 7.34 10.44 13.80
N ASP A 94 7.62 9.55 14.75
CA ASP A 94 8.33 9.82 16.00
C ASP A 94 9.04 8.55 16.48
N GLU A 95 9.61 8.58 17.70
CA GLU A 95 10.25 7.42 18.34
C GLU A 95 9.40 6.14 18.43
N SER A 96 8.06 6.25 18.42
CA SER A 96 7.15 5.10 18.48
C SER A 96 6.90 4.46 17.10
N GLY A 97 7.12 5.23 16.02
CA GLY A 97 6.94 4.81 14.64
C GLY A 97 6.28 5.87 13.78
N VAL A 98 5.55 5.42 12.77
CA VAL A 98 4.79 6.24 11.82
C VAL A 98 3.32 6.29 12.26
N HIS A 99 2.87 7.41 12.82
CA HIS A 99 1.50 7.51 13.34
C HIS A 99 0.47 8.00 12.30
N ASP A 100 0.93 8.57 11.17
CA ASP A 100 0.04 9.02 10.11
C ASP A 100 0.73 8.91 8.75
N ILE A 101 0.15 8.09 7.89
CA ILE A 101 0.46 7.99 6.47
C ILE A 101 -0.74 8.55 5.75
N ASN A 102 -0.53 9.57 4.93
CA ASN A 102 -1.56 10.11 4.04
C ASN A 102 -0.91 10.46 2.71
N LEU A 103 -0.93 9.50 1.79
CA LEU A 103 -0.34 9.61 0.47
C LEU A 103 -1.41 9.48 -0.61
N SER A 104 -1.15 10.14 -1.73
CA SER A 104 -1.91 10.01 -2.97
C SER A 104 -0.97 9.91 -4.15
N GLY A 105 -1.39 9.22 -5.19
CA GLY A 105 -0.66 9.09 -6.45
C GLY A 105 -1.58 8.64 -7.57
N LEU A 106 -1.00 8.35 -8.71
CA LEU A 106 -1.71 8.01 -9.94
C LEU A 106 -1.30 6.63 -10.45
N ARG A 107 -2.30 5.90 -10.92
CA ARG A 107 -2.13 4.70 -11.75
C ARG A 107 -3.02 4.85 -12.98
N ASP A 108 -2.42 5.09 -14.13
CA ASP A 108 -3.12 5.39 -15.38
C ASP A 108 -4.20 6.47 -15.25
N ARG A 109 -5.47 6.07 -15.30
CA ARG A 109 -6.65 6.94 -15.15
C ARG A 109 -7.25 6.92 -13.75
N GLY A 110 -6.68 6.14 -12.83
CA GLY A 110 -7.14 6.00 -11.45
C GLY A 110 -6.25 6.76 -10.47
N SER A 111 -6.86 7.31 -9.44
CA SER A 111 -6.15 7.80 -8.25
C SER A 111 -5.91 6.63 -7.28
N VAL A 112 -4.72 6.58 -6.71
CA VAL A 112 -4.36 5.69 -5.60
C VAL A 112 -4.20 6.53 -4.35
N SER A 113 -4.80 6.13 -3.24
CA SER A 113 -4.54 6.71 -1.92
C SER A 113 -4.03 5.65 -0.96
N VAL A 114 -3.17 6.05 -0.03
CA VAL A 114 -2.65 5.21 1.03
C VAL A 114 -2.84 5.95 2.34
N ARG A 115 -3.52 5.30 3.28
CA ARG A 115 -3.75 5.79 4.63
C ARG A 115 -3.34 4.75 5.65
N GLY A 116 -2.79 5.15 6.78
CA GLY A 116 -2.46 4.18 7.81
C GLY A 116 -1.44 4.65 8.82
N GLN A 117 -0.95 3.67 9.57
CA GLN A 117 0.02 3.85 10.64
C GLN A 117 0.87 2.58 10.79
N ALA A 118 2.08 2.73 11.31
CA ALA A 118 2.98 1.65 11.65
C ALA A 118 3.75 1.99 12.91
N HIS A 119 3.92 1.03 13.81
CA HIS A 119 4.68 1.25 15.04
C HIS A 119 5.64 0.10 15.30
N ARG A 120 6.69 0.38 16.07
CA ARG A 120 7.66 -0.66 16.43
C ARG A 120 7.07 -1.52 17.55
N GLY A 121 6.63 -2.73 17.21
CA GLY A 121 6.28 -3.75 18.18
C GLY A 121 7.52 -4.40 18.82
N PRO A 122 7.34 -5.21 19.89
CA PRO A 122 8.43 -5.81 20.65
C PRO A 122 9.24 -6.84 19.86
N ARG A 123 8.67 -7.45 18.82
CA ARG A 123 9.34 -8.44 17.96
C ARG A 123 9.43 -8.00 16.51
N VAL A 124 8.35 -7.41 15.99
CA VAL A 124 8.21 -6.98 14.61
C VAL A 124 7.52 -5.62 14.57
N TRP A 125 7.66 -4.90 13.46
CA TRP A 125 6.84 -3.73 13.20
C TRP A 125 5.38 -4.12 13.03
N ALA A 126 4.47 -3.48 13.74
CA ALA A 126 3.04 -3.61 13.50
C ALA A 126 2.59 -2.50 12.53
N TYR A 127 1.60 -2.78 11.69
CA TYR A 127 1.04 -1.79 10.77
C TYR A 127 -0.46 -2.01 10.56
N ASP A 128 -1.14 -0.93 10.22
CA ASP A 128 -2.52 -0.90 9.76
C ASP A 128 -2.59 0.09 8.60
N VAL A 129 -2.73 -0.43 7.37
CA VAL A 129 -2.65 0.36 6.14
C VAL A 129 -3.82 0.03 5.24
N VAL A 130 -4.49 1.06 4.77
CA VAL A 130 -5.55 1.02 3.76
C VAL A 130 -5.04 1.65 2.48
N VAL A 131 -5.09 0.90 1.38
CA VAL A 131 -4.81 1.36 0.03
C VAL A 131 -6.11 1.36 -0.77
N GLU A 132 -6.43 2.47 -1.43
CA GLU A 132 -7.62 2.56 -2.29
C GLU A 132 -7.22 2.99 -3.69
N CYS A 133 -7.74 2.30 -4.71
CA CYS A 133 -7.64 2.70 -6.10
C CYS A 133 -9.05 2.84 -6.68
N GLY A 134 -9.44 4.05 -7.07
CA GLY A 134 -10.81 4.32 -7.54
C GLY A 134 -11.14 3.71 -8.90
N ASN A 135 -10.12 3.38 -9.70
CA ASN A 135 -10.28 2.87 -11.06
C ASN A 135 -9.07 2.02 -11.46
N ALA A 136 -8.89 0.89 -10.78
CA ALA A 136 -7.83 -0.07 -11.09
C ALA A 136 -8.14 -0.76 -12.42
N PRO A 137 -7.29 -0.62 -13.46
CA PRO A 137 -7.48 -1.30 -14.73
C PRO A 137 -7.28 -2.80 -14.59
N PHE A 138 -8.03 -3.56 -15.39
CA PHE A 138 -7.81 -4.98 -15.60
C PHE A 138 -6.94 -5.16 -16.84
N ASP A 139 -5.62 -5.09 -16.62
CA ASP A 139 -4.57 -5.09 -17.63
C ASP A 139 -3.50 -6.14 -17.35
N ASP A 140 -2.55 -6.26 -18.28
CA ASP A 140 -1.44 -7.22 -18.19
C ASP A 140 -0.53 -6.93 -16.98
N ASP A 141 -0.35 -5.66 -16.61
CA ASP A 141 0.46 -5.28 -15.44
C ASP A 141 -0.20 -5.78 -14.14
N THR A 142 -1.52 -5.63 -14.00
CA THR A 142 -2.28 -6.21 -12.88
C THR A 142 -2.14 -7.71 -12.87
N ARG A 143 -2.33 -8.37 -14.02
CA ARG A 143 -2.24 -9.81 -14.13
C ARG A 143 -0.85 -10.34 -13.75
N GLN A 144 0.21 -9.67 -14.19
CA GLN A 144 1.58 -10.06 -13.86
C GLN A 144 1.92 -9.81 -12.39
N ALA A 145 1.28 -8.82 -11.76
CA ALA A 145 1.47 -8.52 -10.35
C ALA A 145 0.70 -9.45 -9.39
N LEU A 146 -0.27 -10.22 -9.88
CA LEU A 146 -1.00 -11.18 -9.05
C LEU A 146 -0.11 -12.34 -8.60
N SER A 147 -0.33 -12.78 -7.36
CA SER A 147 0.30 -13.99 -6.84
C SER A 147 -0.20 -15.25 -7.56
N GLU A 148 0.57 -16.35 -7.44
CA GLU A 148 0.22 -17.65 -8.01
C GLU A 148 -1.16 -18.18 -7.59
N ARG A 149 -1.68 -17.72 -6.44
CA ARG A 149 -3.02 -18.07 -5.96
C ARG A 149 -4.13 -17.46 -6.82
N TYR A 150 -3.98 -16.21 -7.25
CA TYR A 150 -5.05 -15.46 -7.93
C TYR A 150 -4.88 -15.42 -9.44
N ALA A 151 -3.66 -15.63 -9.95
CA ALA A 151 -3.37 -15.69 -11.38
C ALA A 151 -4.27 -16.69 -12.15
N PRO A 152 -4.51 -17.94 -11.69
CA PRO A 152 -5.41 -18.86 -12.39
C PRO A 152 -6.87 -18.41 -12.40
N VAL A 153 -7.33 -17.75 -11.32
CA VAL A 153 -8.70 -17.20 -11.26
C VAL A 153 -8.84 -16.09 -12.28
N TRP A 154 -7.86 -15.18 -12.37
CA TRP A 154 -7.82 -14.15 -13.39
C TRP A 154 -7.86 -14.74 -14.80
N ASP A 155 -6.99 -15.71 -15.10
CA ASP A 155 -6.92 -16.34 -16.43
C ASP A 155 -8.24 -17.00 -16.82
N SER A 156 -8.89 -17.68 -15.86
CA SER A 156 -10.18 -18.32 -16.12
C SER A 156 -11.30 -17.31 -16.39
N LEU A 157 -11.28 -16.15 -15.72
CA LEU A 157 -12.32 -15.13 -15.85
C LEU A 157 -12.05 -14.14 -16.97
N ASN A 158 -10.80 -14.03 -17.43
CA ASN A 158 -10.32 -13.07 -18.43
C ASN A 158 -10.96 -11.67 -18.26
N PRO A 159 -10.75 -11.02 -17.10
CA PRO A 159 -11.39 -9.75 -16.80
C PRO A 159 -10.84 -8.64 -17.68
N GLU A 160 -11.72 -7.73 -18.10
CA GLU A 160 -11.37 -6.53 -18.86
C GLU A 160 -12.12 -5.32 -18.30
N GLY A 161 -11.56 -4.12 -18.50
CA GLY A 161 -12.14 -2.88 -18.01
C GLY A 161 -11.50 -2.43 -16.71
N SER A 162 -12.29 -2.07 -15.70
CA SER A 162 -11.76 -1.58 -14.43
C SER A 162 -12.73 -1.70 -13.26
N ALA A 163 -12.20 -1.62 -12.03
CA ALA A 163 -12.98 -1.60 -10.80
C ALA A 163 -12.36 -0.68 -9.75
N ALA A 164 -13.15 -0.25 -8.78
CA ALA A 164 -12.60 0.33 -7.57
C ALA A 164 -12.09 -0.80 -6.65
N VAL A 165 -10.90 -0.65 -6.09
CA VAL A 165 -10.26 -1.65 -5.24
C VAL A 165 -9.85 -0.98 -3.93
N GLN A 166 -10.15 -1.64 -2.81
CA GLN A 166 -9.66 -1.28 -1.49
C GLN A 166 -8.90 -2.48 -0.92
N VAL A 167 -7.72 -2.23 -0.39
CA VAL A 167 -6.89 -3.22 0.30
C VAL A 167 -6.68 -2.73 1.72
N HIS A 168 -7.00 -3.56 2.70
CA HIS A 168 -6.68 -3.33 4.10
C HIS A 168 -5.68 -4.39 4.52
N ALA A 169 -4.46 -3.95 4.81
CA ALA A 169 -3.36 -4.79 5.24
C ALA A 169 -3.00 -4.46 6.68
N THR A 170 -2.99 -5.48 7.54
CA THR A 170 -2.57 -5.33 8.92
C THR A 170 -1.48 -6.32 9.27
N ARG A 171 -0.65 -5.94 10.24
CA ARG A 171 0.24 -6.85 10.95
C ARG A 171 0.25 -6.44 12.41
N ASP A 172 -0.08 -7.37 13.30
CA ASP A 172 -0.07 -7.12 14.72
C ASP A 172 1.35 -7.21 15.32
N ASP A 173 1.44 -6.97 16.63
CA ASP A 173 2.68 -7.00 17.39
C ASP A 173 3.28 -8.42 17.57
N GLN A 174 2.47 -9.46 17.36
CA GLN A 174 2.86 -10.87 17.31
C GLN A 174 3.37 -11.29 15.92
N GLY A 175 3.17 -10.44 14.91
CA GLY A 175 3.53 -10.67 13.53
C GLY A 175 2.48 -11.42 12.71
N GLN A 176 1.28 -11.61 13.26
CA GLN A 176 0.15 -12.12 12.51
C GLN A 176 -0.24 -11.08 11.46
N ARG A 177 -0.31 -11.53 10.20
CA ARG A 177 -0.70 -10.69 9.07
C ARG A 177 -2.14 -10.99 8.69
N ASP A 178 -2.88 -9.94 8.38
CA ASP A 178 -4.19 -10.05 7.75
C ASP A 178 -4.26 -9.16 6.51
N LEU A 179 -5.04 -9.62 5.54
CA LEU A 179 -5.24 -8.95 4.26
C LEU A 179 -6.69 -9.12 3.83
N ALA A 180 -7.40 -8.00 3.80
CA ALA A 180 -8.74 -7.90 3.25
C ALA A 180 -8.69 -7.08 1.96
N VAL A 181 -9.30 -7.58 0.89
CA VAL A 181 -9.44 -6.87 -0.39
C VAL A 181 -10.91 -6.76 -0.75
N THR A 182 -11.38 -5.56 -1.05
CA THR A 182 -12.72 -5.31 -1.57
C THR A 182 -12.62 -4.79 -3.00
N ILE A 183 -13.27 -5.47 -3.92
CA ILE A 183 -13.39 -5.07 -5.32
C ILE A 183 -14.83 -4.62 -5.56
N LYS A 184 -14.99 -3.36 -6.00
CA LYS A 184 -16.26 -2.69 -6.24
C LYS A 184 -16.46 -2.53 -7.73
N LEU A 185 -17.32 -3.36 -8.30
CA LEU A 185 -17.70 -3.36 -9.70
C LEU A 185 -18.82 -2.34 -9.93
N ARG A 186 -18.63 -1.40 -10.86
CA ARG A 186 -19.53 -0.25 -11.08
C ARG A 186 -19.90 -0.07 -12.55
N GLY A 187 -20.02 -1.16 -13.29
CA GLY A 187 -20.44 -1.20 -14.69
C GLY A 187 -19.31 -1.10 -15.71
N ASN A 188 -18.08 -0.83 -15.27
CA ASN A 188 -16.93 -0.67 -16.19
C ASN A 188 -16.19 -1.98 -16.49
N ALA A 189 -16.58 -3.07 -15.84
CA ALA A 189 -15.91 -4.36 -15.93
C ALA A 189 -16.70 -5.35 -16.79
N ARG A 190 -15.98 -6.25 -17.46
CA ARG A 190 -16.52 -7.46 -18.10
C ARG A 190 -15.62 -8.66 -17.81
N ILE A 191 -16.20 -9.85 -17.87
CA ILE A 191 -15.48 -11.13 -17.74
C ILE A 191 -15.91 -12.08 -18.85
N THR A 192 -15.01 -12.94 -19.29
CA THR A 192 -15.30 -14.05 -20.21
C THR A 192 -14.75 -15.33 -19.61
N TYR A 193 -15.64 -16.13 -19.01
CA TYR A 193 -15.23 -17.37 -18.36
C TYR A 193 -14.82 -18.43 -19.40
N ASP A 194 -13.62 -18.98 -19.27
CA ASP A 194 -13.04 -19.94 -20.21
C ASP A 194 -13.90 -21.21 -20.42
N ARG A 195 -14.49 -21.74 -19.35
CA ARG A 195 -15.34 -22.94 -19.37
C ARG A 195 -16.78 -22.66 -19.79
N PHE A 196 -17.17 -21.39 -19.85
CA PHE A 196 -18.47 -20.97 -20.34
C PHE A 196 -18.30 -19.62 -21.05
N PRO A 197 -17.87 -19.62 -22.33
CA PRO A 197 -17.35 -18.45 -23.04
C PRO A 197 -18.46 -17.49 -23.49
N TYR A 198 -19.34 -17.15 -22.56
CA TYR A 198 -20.38 -16.16 -22.73
C TYR A 198 -19.96 -14.89 -21.96
N PRO A 199 -19.61 -13.79 -22.65
CA PRO A 199 -19.09 -12.62 -21.99
C PRO A 199 -20.17 -11.98 -21.13
N LEU A 200 -19.86 -11.72 -19.87
CA LEU A 200 -20.68 -10.94 -18.95
C LEU A 200 -20.13 -9.53 -18.89
N ARG A 201 -20.97 -8.56 -19.26
CA ARG A 201 -20.62 -7.14 -19.32
C ARG A 201 -21.35 -6.37 -18.22
N ASP A 202 -20.94 -5.13 -18.05
CA ASP A 202 -21.55 -4.17 -17.14
C ASP A 202 -21.66 -4.74 -15.73
N LEU A 203 -20.55 -5.25 -15.20
CA LEU A 203 -20.57 -5.90 -13.89
C LEU A 203 -20.82 -4.88 -12.77
N PHE A 204 -21.79 -5.17 -11.91
CA PHE A 204 -22.12 -4.40 -10.71
C PHE A 204 -22.16 -5.27 -9.48
N GLY A 205 -21.58 -4.83 -8.38
CA GLY A 205 -21.58 -5.54 -7.10
C GLY A 205 -20.24 -5.41 -6.39
N ASP A 206 -20.14 -6.03 -5.23
CA ASP A 206 -18.94 -6.01 -4.41
C ASP A 206 -18.44 -7.45 -4.21
N VAL A 207 -17.13 -7.63 -4.28
CA VAL A 207 -16.43 -8.89 -4.04
C VAL A 207 -15.46 -8.66 -2.90
N SER A 208 -15.54 -9.45 -1.83
CA SER A 208 -14.59 -9.42 -0.73
C SER A 208 -13.64 -10.60 -0.80
N ILE A 209 -12.38 -10.38 -0.42
CA ILE A 209 -11.35 -11.41 -0.33
C ILE A 209 -10.70 -11.27 1.04
N GLU A 210 -10.88 -12.26 1.91
CA GLU A 210 -10.39 -12.25 3.29
C GLU A 210 -9.73 -13.59 3.61
N SER A 211 -8.51 -13.58 4.18
CA SER A 211 -7.71 -14.81 4.33
C SER A 211 -7.53 -15.60 3.01
N GLY A 212 -7.69 -14.87 1.89
CA GLY A 212 -7.76 -15.33 0.51
C GLY A 212 -8.93 -16.24 0.12
N HIS A 213 -9.97 -16.30 0.95
CA HIS A 213 -11.28 -16.77 0.54
C HIS A 213 -12.02 -15.64 -0.16
N VAL A 214 -12.61 -15.92 -1.32
CA VAL A 214 -13.43 -14.95 -2.03
C VAL A 214 -14.87 -15.12 -1.58
N HIS A 215 -15.53 -14.04 -1.19
CA HIS A 215 -16.92 -14.01 -0.78
C HIS A 215 -17.70 -12.98 -1.61
N ILE A 216 -18.89 -13.36 -2.04
CA ILE A 216 -19.87 -12.49 -2.68
C ILE A 216 -21.20 -12.66 -1.96
N ASP A 217 -21.63 -11.62 -1.26
CA ASP A 217 -22.84 -11.64 -0.44
C ASP A 217 -24.09 -11.85 -1.32
N ARG A 218 -24.98 -12.76 -0.90
CA ARG A 218 -26.25 -13.01 -1.55
C ARG A 218 -27.20 -11.81 -1.49
N ALA A 219 -27.10 -10.96 -0.44
CA ALA A 219 -27.86 -9.74 -0.31
C ALA A 219 -27.33 -8.61 -1.20
N ALA A 220 -26.06 -8.67 -1.61
CA ALA A 220 -25.41 -7.72 -2.50
C ALA A 220 -24.62 -8.45 -3.62
N PRO A 221 -25.31 -9.21 -4.48
CA PRO A 221 -24.66 -10.10 -5.44
C PRO A 221 -23.96 -9.31 -6.55
N VAL A 222 -23.00 -9.94 -7.21
CA VAL A 222 -22.47 -9.44 -8.47
C VAL A 222 -23.49 -9.73 -9.57
N THR A 223 -23.82 -8.72 -10.36
CA THR A 223 -24.74 -8.79 -11.49
C THR A 223 -24.05 -8.37 -12.76
N GLY A 224 -24.44 -8.96 -13.88
CA GLY A 224 -23.92 -8.63 -15.19
C GLY A 224 -24.90 -9.06 -16.27
N GLY A 225 -24.62 -8.67 -17.51
CA GLY A 225 -25.51 -9.02 -18.62
C GLY A 225 -24.82 -9.07 -19.97
N ASN A 226 -25.57 -9.57 -20.94
CA ASN A 226 -25.20 -9.54 -22.35
C ASN A 226 -26.48 -9.58 -23.20
N GLY A 227 -26.86 -8.43 -23.77
CA GLY A 227 -28.17 -8.27 -24.41
C GLY A 227 -29.32 -8.41 -23.39
N GLU A 228 -30.24 -9.34 -23.64
CA GLU A 228 -31.36 -9.64 -22.73
C GLU A 228 -30.96 -10.56 -21.57
N MET A 229 -29.84 -11.27 -21.68
CA MET A 229 -29.35 -12.16 -20.64
C MET A 229 -28.94 -11.37 -19.40
N ARG A 230 -29.32 -11.88 -18.23
CA ARG A 230 -28.92 -11.36 -16.92
C ARG A 230 -28.30 -12.52 -16.13
N CYS A 231 -27.19 -12.24 -15.49
CA CYS A 231 -26.48 -13.17 -14.63
C CYS A 231 -26.34 -12.55 -13.25
N THR A 232 -26.55 -13.37 -12.21
CA THR A 232 -26.36 -13.01 -10.82
C THR A 232 -25.44 -14.04 -10.19
N ILE A 233 -24.39 -13.56 -9.54
CA ILE A 233 -23.30 -14.36 -8.95
C ILE A 233 -23.24 -14.02 -7.47
N TYR A 234 -23.24 -15.04 -6.62
CA TYR A 234 -23.01 -14.95 -5.18
C TYR A 234 -22.44 -16.28 -4.69
N GLY A 235 -21.79 -16.27 -3.53
CA GLY A 235 -21.24 -17.46 -2.90
C GLY A 235 -19.77 -17.31 -2.51
N ASP A 236 -19.17 -18.43 -2.16
CA ASP A 236 -17.84 -18.53 -1.57
C ASP A 236 -16.90 -19.34 -2.49
N ILE A 237 -15.64 -18.90 -2.60
CA ILE A 237 -14.57 -19.59 -3.31
C ILE A 237 -13.43 -19.84 -2.32
N TYR A 238 -13.08 -21.11 -2.14
CA TYR A 238 -12.07 -21.59 -1.18
C TYR A 238 -10.72 -21.85 -1.85
#